data_AF-A0A267DCC1-F1
#
_entry.id   AF-A0A267DCC1-F1
#
_cell.length_a   1.000
_cell.length_b   1.000
_cell.length_c   1.000
_cell.angle_alpha   90.00
_cell.angle_beta   90.00
_cell.angle_gamma   90.00
#
_symmetry.space_group_name_H-M   'P 1'
#
loop_
_entity.id
_entity.type
_entity.pdbx_description
1 polymer ?
#
loop_
_entity_poly.entity_id
_entity_poly.type
_entity_poly.pdbx_seq_one_letter_code
_entity_poly.pdbx_strand_id
1 'polypeptide(L)' 'MAKSKNHTNHNQNRKHHRNGIYRPKKQRYPSLKGVDPKFLRNMRFAKKHNKNSSAGAVKDKK' A
#
# COMPACT_ATOMS: atom_id res chain seq x y z
N MET A 1 -8.20 34.39 -40.08
CA MET A 1 -7.82 33.73 -38.81
C MET A 1 -6.70 32.74 -39.07
N ALA A 2 -5.57 32.87 -38.38
CA ALA A 2 -4.48 31.90 -38.51
C ALA A 2 -4.73 30.70 -37.58
N LYS A 3 -4.55 29.48 -38.10
CA LYS A 3 -4.67 28.26 -37.29
C LYS A 3 -3.48 28.13 -36.34
N SER A 4 -3.74 27.82 -35.07
CA SER A 4 -2.72 27.52 -34.06
C SER A 4 -2.43 26.02 -33.98
N LYS A 5 -1.41 25.63 -33.21
CA LYS A 5 -1.09 24.23 -32.94
C LYS A 5 -2.17 23.59 -32.07
N ASN A 6 -2.69 22.44 -32.51
CA ASN A 6 -3.80 21.75 -31.82
C ASN A 6 -3.35 20.89 -30.63
N HIS A 7 -2.10 20.39 -30.59
CA HIS A 7 -1.59 19.57 -29.48
C HIS A 7 -0.05 19.57 -29.39
N THR A 8 0.51 19.46 -28.18
CA THR A 8 1.97 19.29 -27.96
C THR A 8 2.28 18.55 -26.65
N ASN A 9 3.23 17.61 -26.73
CA ASN A 9 3.81 16.91 -25.57
C ASN A 9 5.25 17.40 -25.26
N HIS A 10 5.76 18.41 -25.98
CA HIS A 10 7.18 18.78 -25.99
C HIS A 10 7.78 19.13 -24.60
N ASN A 11 6.98 19.67 -23.68
CA ASN A 11 7.45 20.10 -22.36
C ASN A 11 6.92 19.26 -21.19
N GLN A 12 6.11 18.21 -21.44
CA GLN A 12 5.53 17.47 -20.32
C GLN A 12 6.60 16.66 -19.59
N ASN A 13 7.46 15.94 -20.30
CA ASN A 13 8.56 15.17 -19.70
C ASN A 13 9.48 16.07 -18.87
N ARG A 14 9.90 17.22 -19.43
CA ARG A 14 10.73 18.18 -18.71
C ARG A 14 10.08 18.64 -17.41
N LYS A 15 8.77 18.95 -17.41
CA LYS A 15 8.03 19.33 -16.20
C LYS A 15 7.93 18.17 -15.20
N HIS A 16 7.62 16.96 -15.65
CA HIS A 16 7.52 15.78 -14.79
C HIS A 16 8.85 15.48 -14.08
N HIS A 17 9.98 15.78 -14.71
CA HIS A 17 11.30 15.56 -14.15
C HIS A 17 11.88 16.75 -13.35
N ARG A 18 11.24 17.94 -13.33
CA ARG A 18 11.72 19.09 -12.52
C ARG A 18 11.83 18.73 -11.03
N ASN A 19 10.82 18.02 -10.52
CA ASN A 19 10.78 17.55 -9.13
C ASN A 19 11.02 16.03 -9.03
N GLY A 20 11.27 15.38 -10.17
CA GLY A 20 11.36 13.93 -10.27
C GLY A 20 10.01 13.20 -10.25
N ILE A 21 9.99 12.01 -10.83
CA ILE A 21 8.85 11.10 -10.79
C ILE A 21 9.00 10.20 -9.57
N TYR A 22 8.23 10.46 -8.51
CA TYR A 22 8.30 9.68 -7.28
C TYR A 22 7.69 8.29 -7.46
N ARG A 23 8.37 7.29 -6.91
CA ARG A 23 7.87 5.91 -6.83
C ARG A 23 6.84 5.80 -5.70
N PRO A 24 5.85 4.90 -5.78
CA PRO A 24 4.92 4.68 -4.68
C PRO A 24 5.69 4.26 -3.42
N LYS A 25 5.28 4.81 -2.27
CA LYS A 25 5.91 4.50 -0.98
C LYS A 25 5.63 3.06 -0.60
N LYS A 26 6.68 2.28 -0.30
CA LYS A 26 6.55 0.93 0.24
C LYS A 26 6.35 1.02 1.75
N GLN A 27 5.28 0.42 2.26
CA GLN A 27 5.04 0.27 3.70
C GLN A 27 5.20 -1.20 4.08
N ARG A 28 5.68 -1.46 5.31
CA ARG A 28 5.83 -2.83 5.84
C ARG A 28 4.50 -3.60 5.84
N TYR A 29 3.39 -2.90 6.04
CA TYR A 29 2.05 -3.46 6.08
C TYR A 29 1.15 -2.72 5.07
N PRO A 30 0.81 -3.33 3.93
CA PRO A 30 -0.15 -2.75 2.98
C PRO A 30 -1.59 -2.86 3.50
N SER A 31 -2.50 -2.11 2.88
CA SER A 31 -3.92 -2.26 3.16
C SER A 31 -4.44 -3.61 2.65
N LEU A 32 -5.38 -4.22 3.38
CA LEU A 32 -6.04 -5.46 3.00
C LEU A 32 -7.39 -5.22 2.30
N LYS A 33 -7.59 -4.01 1.75
CA LYS A 33 -8.83 -3.66 1.05
C LYS A 33 -8.88 -4.43 -0.27
N GLY A 34 -9.98 -5.15 -0.50
CA GLY A 34 -10.16 -5.99 -1.69
C GLY A 34 -9.61 -7.42 -1.56
N VAL A 35 -9.07 -7.79 -0.40
CA VAL A 35 -8.72 -9.19 -0.09
C VAL A 35 -9.99 -9.98 0.21
N ASP A 36 -10.00 -11.27 -0.12
CA ASP A 36 -11.12 -12.19 0.10
C ASP A 36 -11.73 -12.06 1.52
N PRO A 37 -13.04 -11.75 1.63
CA PRO A 37 -13.72 -11.66 2.91
C PRO A 37 -13.59 -12.91 3.79
N LYS A 38 -13.55 -14.12 3.21
CA LYS A 38 -13.45 -15.36 3.99
C LYS A 38 -12.08 -15.48 4.67
N PHE A 39 -11.01 -15.19 3.93
CA PHE A 39 -9.66 -15.07 4.49
C PHE A 39 -9.58 -14.01 5.59
N LEU A 40 -10.16 -12.82 5.37
CA LEU A 40 -10.14 -11.74 6.37
C LEU A 40 -10.87 -12.12 7.66
N ARG A 41 -12.02 -12.81 7.56
CA ARG A 41 -12.75 -13.30 8.74
C ARG A 41 -11.89 -14.28 9.55
N ASN A 42 -11.29 -15.27 8.89
CA ASN A 42 -10.43 -16.24 9.56
C ASN A 42 -9.21 -15.58 10.22
N MET A 43 -8.52 -14.70 9.48
CA MET A 43 -7.35 -13.99 10.01
C MET A 43 -7.70 -13.13 11.23
N ARG A 44 -8.89 -12.53 11.29
CA ARG A 44 -9.35 -11.77 12.48
C ARG A 44 -9.49 -12.68 13.69
N PHE A 45 -10.07 -13.87 13.53
CA PHE A 45 -10.18 -14.84 14.64
C PHE A 45 -8.81 -15.35 15.08
N ALA A 46 -7.96 -15.77 14.15
CA ALA A 46 -6.60 -16.23 14.45
C ALA A 46 -5.78 -15.17 15.22
N LYS A 47 -5.79 -13.92 14.74
CA LYS A 47 -5.11 -12.80 15.42
C LYS A 47 -5.69 -12.49 16.80
N LYS A 48 -6.99 -12.74 17.05
CA LYS A 48 -7.61 -12.54 18.35
C LYS A 48 -7.12 -13.57 19.37
N HIS A 49 -7.09 -14.85 18.99
CA HIS A 49 -6.73 -15.94 19.91
C HIS A 49 -5.22 -16.12 20.09
N ASN A 50 -4.41 -15.85 19.05
CA ASN A 50 -2.95 -15.95 19.14
C ASN A 50 -2.33 -14.95 20.12
N LYS A 51 -2.96 -13.79 20.36
CA LYS A 51 -2.50 -12.80 21.35
C LYS A 51 -2.57 -13.31 22.79
N ASN A 52 -3.53 -14.19 23.09
CA ASN A 52 -3.70 -14.76 24.41
C ASN A 52 -2.74 -15.95 24.62
N SER A 53 -2.48 -16.73 23.56
CA SER A 53 -1.52 -17.84 23.60
C SER A 53 -0.07 -17.38 23.74
N SER A 54 0.31 -16.24 23.15
CA SER A 54 1.66 -15.69 23.29
C SER A 54 1.95 -15.14 24.70
N ALA A 55 0.93 -14.71 25.44
CA ALA A 55 1.10 -14.26 26.84
C ALA A 55 1.31 -15.43 27.82
N GLY A 56 0.78 -16.62 27.51
CA GLY A 56 1.06 -17.86 28.26
C GLY A 56 2.42 -18.46 27.91
N ALA A 57 2.76 -18.52 26.61
CA ALA A 57 4.01 -19.14 26.14
C ALA A 57 5.30 -18.40 26.57
N VAL A 58 5.22 -17.13 26.96
CA VAL A 58 6.35 -16.37 27.52
C VAL A 58 6.52 -16.64 29.03
N LYS A 59 5.47 -17.06 29.74
CA LYS A 59 5.53 -17.37 31.18
C LYS A 59 6.13 -18.74 31.49
N ASP A 60 5.98 -19.71 30.59
CA ASP A 60 6.53 -21.07 30.76
C ASP A 60 8.02 -21.20 30.40
N LYS A 61 8.69 -20.09 30.05
CA LYS A 61 10.14 -20.03 29.76
C LYS A 61 10.90 -19.22 30.81
N LYS A 62 10.47 -19.25 32.08
CA LYS A 62 11.21 -18.71 33.21
C LYS A 62 11.55 -19.83 34.19
#